data_AF-A0A1I0VHY0-F1
#
_entry.id   AF-A0A1I0VHY0-F1
#
_cell.length_a   1.000
_cell.length_b   1.000
_cell.length_c   1.000
_cell.angle_alpha   90.00
_cell.angle_beta   90.00
_cell.angle_gamma   90.00
#
_symmetry.space_group_name_H-M   'P 1'
#
loop_
_entity.id
_entity.type
_entity.pdbx_description
1 polymer ?
#
loop_
_entity_poly.entity_id
_entity_poly.type
_entity_poly.pdbx_seq_one_letter_code
_entity_poly.pdbx_strand_id
1 'polypeptide(L)'
;MNTTEFMKETYGALNEIETGLRQYIELTMITTYGVGWFTSVPLTMKYKPYRKHFDVFEYYELISMLKAYPCFDDIPSDVYSQLLKTVPTRNKIVNDAEKVPVNFKSKHMYEIYLKVYI
;
A
#
# COMPACT_ATOMS: atom_id res chain seq x y z
N MET A 1 -4.06 -12.86 25.05
CA MET A 1 -4.30 -12.02 23.86
C MET A 1 -5.49 -12.60 23.13
N ASN A 2 -6.58 -11.84 23.06
CA ASN A 2 -7.79 -12.25 22.34
C ASN A 2 -7.50 -12.21 20.83
N THR A 3 -8.02 -13.17 20.06
CA THR A 3 -7.88 -13.24 18.60
C THR A 3 -8.23 -11.92 17.90
N THR A 4 -9.23 -11.18 18.39
CA THR A 4 -9.65 -9.87 17.85
C THR A 4 -8.58 -8.78 18.05
N GLU A 5 -7.95 -8.74 19.23
CA GLU A 5 -6.87 -7.77 19.52
C GLU A 5 -5.65 -8.03 18.62
N PHE A 6 -5.30 -9.30 18.42
CA PHE A 6 -4.24 -9.69 17.50
C PHE A 6 -4.51 -9.29 16.04
N MET A 7 -5.75 -9.44 15.58
CA MET A 7 -6.14 -9.00 14.24
C MET A 7 -6.07 -7.48 14.09
N LYS A 8 -6.53 -6.73 15.10
CA LYS A 8 -6.44 -5.27 15.16
C LYS A 8 -5.00 -4.78 15.07
N GLU A 9 -4.12 -5.33 15.89
CA GLU A 9 -2.71 -4.96 15.89
C GLU A 9 -2.03 -5.30 14.57
N THR A 10 -2.30 -6.50 14.03
CA THR A 10 -1.77 -6.92 12.72
C THR A 10 -2.23 -5.99 11.60
N TYR A 11 -3.49 -5.55 11.62
CA TYR A 11 -4.02 -4.60 10.64
C TYR A 11 -3.38 -3.21 10.79
N GLY A 12 -3.26 -2.70 12.01
CA GLY A 12 -2.60 -1.43 12.29
C GLY A 12 -1.17 -1.42 11.74
N ALA A 13 -0.39 -2.46 12.04
CA ALA A 13 0.96 -2.61 11.55
C ALA A 13 1.05 -2.67 10.01
N LEU A 14 0.13 -3.39 9.35
CA LEU A 14 0.10 -3.44 7.89
C LEU A 14 -0.26 -2.11 7.26
N ASN A 15 -1.20 -1.37 7.85
CA ASN A 15 -1.59 -0.05 7.38
C ASN A 15 -0.45 0.97 7.54
N GLU A 16 0.31 0.89 8.63
CA GLU A 16 1.53 1.69 8.84
C GLU A 16 2.61 1.36 7.81
N ILE A 17 2.83 0.07 7.51
CA ILE A 17 3.77 -0.34 6.46
C ILE A 17 3.32 0.18 5.08
N GLU A 18 2.05 0.04 4.73
CA GLU A 18 1.51 0.52 3.45
C GLU A 18 1.64 2.05 3.32
N THR A 19 1.31 2.78 4.40
CA THR A 19 1.42 4.25 4.45
C THR A 19 2.88 4.70 4.35
N GLY A 20 3.78 4.09 5.14
CA GLY A 20 5.21 4.40 5.11
C GLY A 20 5.84 4.09 3.76
N LEU A 21 5.47 2.96 3.15
CA LEU A 21 5.93 2.59 1.81
C LEU A 21 5.49 3.61 0.76
N ARG A 22 4.22 4.05 0.82
CA ARG A 22 3.71 5.07 -0.09
C ARG A 22 4.46 6.39 0.04
N GLN A 23 4.66 6.87 1.26
CA GLN A 23 5.40 8.11 1.54
C GLN A 23 6.86 8.00 1.08
N TYR A 24 7.51 6.87 1.35
CA TYR A 24 8.89 6.63 0.93
C TYR A 24 9.04 6.64 -0.59
N ILE A 25 8.15 5.95 -1.32
CA ILE A 25 8.14 5.96 -2.79
C ILE A 25 7.91 7.37 -3.31
N GLU A 26 6.90 8.07 -2.80
CA GLU A 26 6.57 9.42 -3.25
C GLU A 26 7.74 10.39 -3.06
N LEU A 27 8.33 10.41 -1.87
CA LEU A 27 9.47 11.26 -1.56
C LEU A 27 10.68 10.91 -2.44
N THR A 28 11.00 9.63 -2.59
CA THR A 28 12.13 9.19 -3.42
C THR A 28 11.94 9.56 -4.90
N MET A 29 10.72 9.38 -5.41
CA MET A 29 10.41 9.75 -6.80
C MET A 29 10.42 11.27 -7.00
N ILE A 30 9.90 12.06 -6.06
CA ILE A 30 9.95 13.53 -6.12
C ILE A 30 11.39 14.03 -6.06
N THR A 31 12.22 13.48 -5.17
CA THR A 31 13.62 13.90 -5.02
C THR A 31 14.47 13.54 -6.23
N THR A 32 14.20 12.38 -6.85
CA THR A 32 14.98 11.88 -7.99
C THR A 32 14.53 12.48 -9.33
N TYR A 33 13.21 12.60 -9.54
CA TYR A 33 12.62 12.93 -10.84
C TYR A 33 11.79 14.22 -10.85
N GLY A 34 11.60 14.86 -9.69
CA GLY A 34 10.85 16.10 -9.54
C GLY A 34 9.34 15.92 -9.32
N VAL A 35 8.67 17.03 -9.05
CA VAL A 35 7.20 17.07 -8.96
C VAL A 35 6.60 16.73 -10.32
N GLY A 36 5.54 15.90 -10.33
CA GLY A 36 4.92 15.42 -11.57
C GLY A 36 5.61 14.19 -12.18
N TRP A 37 6.54 13.56 -11.46
CA TRP A 37 7.22 12.32 -11.85
C TRP A 37 6.28 11.23 -12.35
N PHE A 38 5.06 11.16 -11.80
CA PHE A 38 4.07 10.16 -12.14
C PHE A 38 3.67 10.18 -13.63
N THR A 39 3.67 11.37 -14.23
CA THR A 39 3.34 11.56 -15.64
C THR A 39 4.60 11.50 -16.51
N SER A 40 5.69 12.11 -16.06
CA SER A 40 6.89 12.30 -16.89
C SER A 40 7.80 11.07 -16.96
N VAL A 41 8.01 10.36 -15.84
CA VAL A 41 9.01 9.29 -15.76
C VAL A 41 8.64 8.07 -16.61
N PRO A 42 7.38 7.58 -16.64
CA PRO A 42 7.04 6.47 -17.53
C PRO A 42 7.32 6.77 -19.00
N LEU A 43 7.13 8.02 -19.43
CA LEU A 43 7.38 8.47 -20.80
C LEU A 43 8.89 8.50 -21.11
N THR A 44 9.71 9.02 -20.19
CA THR A 44 11.17 9.14 -20.39
C THR A 44 11.90 7.79 -20.31
N MET A 45 11.47 6.92 -19.39
CA MET A 45 12.07 5.59 -19.19
C MET A 45 11.47 4.51 -20.10
N LYS A 46 10.51 4.87 -20.97
CA LYS A 46 9.75 3.95 -21.83
C LYS A 46 9.04 2.84 -21.05
N TYR A 47 8.66 3.11 -19.80
CA TYR A 47 7.82 2.20 -19.03
C TYR A 47 6.36 2.35 -19.45
N LYS A 48 5.57 1.29 -19.24
CA LYS A 48 4.13 1.36 -19.46
C LYS A 48 3.55 2.36 -18.47
N PRO A 49 2.91 3.45 -18.91
CA PRO A 49 2.32 4.41 -17.99
C PRO A 49 1.22 3.73 -17.18
N TYR A 50 1.18 4.05 -15.89
CA TYR A 50 0.14 3.58 -15.00
C TYR A 50 -1.20 4.23 -15.37
N ARG A 51 -2.28 3.43 -15.33
CA ARG A 51 -3.61 3.86 -15.75
C ARG A 51 -4.43 4.55 -14.66
N LYS A 52 -4.00 4.41 -13.41
CA LYS A 52 -4.64 5.00 -12.23
C LYS A 52 -3.63 5.89 -11.51
N HIS A 53 -4.08 6.86 -10.74
CA HIS A 53 -3.20 7.79 -10.05
C HIS A 53 -2.49 7.10 -8.87
N PHE A 54 -1.29 7.60 -8.47
CA PHE A 54 -0.44 6.94 -7.48
C PHE A 54 -1.12 6.77 -6.11
N ASP A 55 -1.93 7.73 -5.70
CA ASP A 55 -2.72 7.73 -4.45
C ASP A 55 -3.64 6.51 -4.29
N VAL A 56 -4.11 5.93 -5.39
CA VAL A 56 -5.01 4.76 -5.39
C VAL A 56 -4.31 3.43 -5.71
N PHE A 57 -2.97 3.39 -5.60
CA PHE A 57 -2.23 2.14 -5.77
C PHE A 57 -2.54 1.18 -4.63
N GLU A 58 -2.73 -0.09 -4.95
CA GLU A 58 -2.83 -1.16 -3.99
C GLU A 58 -1.45 -1.52 -3.45
N TYR A 59 -1.41 -2.14 -2.28
CA TYR A 59 -0.16 -2.53 -1.62
C TYR A 59 0.82 -3.30 -2.53
N TYR A 60 0.32 -4.27 -3.32
CA TYR A 60 1.17 -5.05 -4.22
C TYR A 60 1.75 -4.22 -5.38
N GLU A 61 1.08 -3.15 -5.79
CA GLU A 61 1.56 -2.24 -6.84
C GLU A 61 2.65 -1.32 -6.30
N LEU A 62 2.51 -0.85 -5.06
CA LEU A 62 3.59 -0.12 -4.37
C LEU A 62 4.86 -0.98 -4.28
N ILE A 63 4.72 -2.26 -3.90
CA ILE A 63 5.86 -3.19 -3.86
C ILE A 63 6.45 -3.37 -5.27
N SER A 64 5.61 -3.50 -6.29
CA SER A 64 6.07 -3.67 -7.68
C SER A 64 6.86 -2.47 -8.19
N MET A 65 6.52 -1.25 -7.75
CA MET A 65 7.28 -0.05 -8.10
C MET A 65 8.73 -0.10 -7.63
N LEU A 66 9.00 -0.70 -6.46
CA LEU A 66 10.37 -0.82 -5.93
C LEU A 66 11.31 -1.59 -6.86
N LYS A 67 10.78 -2.42 -7.78
CA LYS A 67 11.58 -3.13 -8.80
C LYS A 67 11.56 -2.46 -10.17
N ALA A 68 10.62 -1.56 -10.42
CA ALA A 68 10.44 -0.95 -11.72
C ALA A 68 11.36 0.25 -11.94
N TYR A 69 11.77 0.93 -10.86
CA TYR A 69 12.54 2.17 -10.94
C TYR A 69 13.95 2.00 -10.37
N PRO A 70 15.01 2.41 -11.12
CA PRO A 70 16.39 2.29 -10.66
C PRO A 70 16.73 3.04 -9.38
N CYS A 71 15.95 4.08 -9.02
CA CYS A 71 16.15 4.81 -7.77
C CYS A 71 15.88 3.98 -6.50
N PHE A 72 15.42 2.74 -6.67
CA PHE A 72 15.20 1.78 -5.59
C PHE A 72 16.16 0.58 -5.65
N ASP A 73 17.17 0.59 -6.54
CA ASP A 73 18.10 -0.53 -6.70
C ASP A 73 18.93 -0.81 -5.43
N ASP A 74 19.09 0.19 -4.56
CA ASP A 74 19.78 0.06 -3.28
C ASP A 74 18.94 -0.67 -2.22
N ILE A 75 17.65 -0.93 -2.47
CA ILE A 75 16.80 -1.67 -1.53
C ILE A 75 17.23 -3.14 -1.52
N PRO A 76 17.63 -3.68 -0.35
CA PRO A 76 18.00 -5.08 -0.25
C PRO A 76 16.89 -6.02 -0.72
N SER A 77 17.26 -7.04 -1.51
CA SER A 77 16.29 -7.97 -2.11
C SER A 77 15.46 -8.77 -1.08
N ASP A 78 15.98 -8.92 0.14
CA ASP A 78 15.28 -9.54 1.26
C ASP A 78 14.14 -8.65 1.78
N VAL A 79 14.31 -7.33 1.80
CA VAL A 79 13.24 -6.38 2.18
C VAL A 79 12.06 -6.51 1.22
N TYR A 80 12.33 -6.52 -0.09
CA TYR A 80 11.30 -6.76 -1.10
C TYR A 80 10.59 -8.11 -0.88
N SER A 81 11.37 -9.16 -0.60
CA SER A 81 10.84 -10.51 -0.35
C SER A 81 9.97 -10.57 0.90
N GLN A 82 10.33 -9.80 1.94
CA GLN A 82 9.53 -9.67 3.17
C GLN A 82 8.22 -8.94 2.91
N LEU A 83 8.23 -7.83 2.16
CA LEU A 83 7.03 -7.10 1.77
C LEU A 83 6.08 -7.97 0.93
N LEU A 84 6.60 -8.78 0.00
CA LEU A 84 5.73 -9.69 -0.76
C LEU A 84 5.03 -10.73 0.11
N LYS A 85 5.69 -11.22 1.17
CA LYS A 85 5.11 -12.21 2.08
C LYS A 85 3.92 -11.67 2.88
N THR A 86 3.78 -10.35 3.02
CA THR A 86 2.65 -9.75 3.73
C THR A 86 1.43 -9.52 2.83
N VAL A 87 1.57 -9.60 1.50
CA VAL A 87 0.48 -9.41 0.53
C VAL A 87 -0.71 -10.36 0.78
N PRO A 88 -0.52 -11.68 1.00
CA PRO A 88 -1.65 -12.59 1.29
C PRO A 88 -2.39 -12.19 2.57
N THR A 89 -1.67 -11.78 3.61
CA THR A 89 -2.26 -11.34 4.88
C THR A 89 -3.07 -10.06 4.68
N ARG A 90 -2.53 -9.06 3.96
CA ARG A 90 -3.24 -7.83 3.60
C ARG A 90 -4.53 -8.13 2.84
N ASN A 91 -4.45 -8.97 1.81
CA ASN A 91 -5.62 -9.35 1.01
C ASN A 91 -6.67 -10.09 1.82
N LYS A 92 -6.25 -10.99 2.72
CA LYS A 92 -7.18 -11.69 3.62
C LYS A 92 -7.92 -10.72 4.53
N ILE A 93 -7.21 -9.75 5.12
CA ILE A 93 -7.83 -8.76 6.00
C ILE A 93 -8.81 -7.87 5.24
N VAL A 94 -8.44 -7.38 4.05
CA VAL A 94 -9.35 -6.59 3.20
C VAL A 94 -10.61 -7.38 2.85
N ASN A 95 -10.46 -8.63 2.40
CA ASN A 95 -11.59 -9.48 2.05
C ASN A 95 -12.50 -9.80 3.24
N ASP A 96 -11.94 -9.98 4.44
CA ASP A 96 -12.74 -10.24 5.64
C ASP A 96 -13.43 -8.95 6.15
N ALA A 97 -12.81 -7.78 5.95
CA ALA A 97 -13.44 -6.48 6.23
C ALA A 97 -14.54 -6.11 5.21
N GLU A 98 -14.41 -6.53 3.95
CA GLU A 98 -15.42 -6.31 2.90
C GLU A 98 -16.68 -7.18 3.04
N LYS A 99 -16.59 -8.32 3.74
CA LYS A 99 -17.75 -9.20 4.02
C LYS A 99 -18.71 -8.63 5.07
N VAL A 100 -18.42 -7.46 5.63
CA VAL A 100 -19.35 -6.72 6.49
C VAL A 100 -20.51 -6.19 5.63
N PRO A 101 -21.79 -6.51 5.95
CA PRO A 101 -22.92 -6.29 5.04
C PRO A 101 -23.16 -4.81 4.69
N VAL A 102 -23.64 -4.62 3.46
CA VAL A 102 -23.76 -3.38 2.66
C VAL A 102 -24.54 -2.21 3.30
N ASN A 103 -25.21 -2.41 4.44
CA ASN A 103 -25.93 -1.34 5.15
C ASN A 103 -25.02 -0.31 5.86
N PHE A 104 -23.70 -0.44 5.74
CA PHE A 104 -22.71 0.39 6.44
C PHE A 104 -21.76 1.17 5.51
N LYS A 105 -22.10 1.32 4.23
CA LYS A 105 -21.25 1.97 3.21
C LYS A 105 -21.24 3.50 3.24
N SER A 106 -20.94 4.12 4.39
CA SER A 106 -20.44 5.50 4.41
C SER A 106 -19.01 5.48 4.92
N LYS A 107 -18.12 6.29 4.33
CA LYS A 107 -16.70 6.40 4.71
C LYS A 107 -16.52 6.66 6.23
N HIS A 108 -17.52 7.29 6.83
CA HIS A 108 -17.60 7.58 8.26
C HIS A 108 -17.89 6.34 9.12
N MET A 109 -18.58 5.33 8.58
CA MET A 109 -18.91 4.08 9.28
C MET A 109 -17.82 3.02 9.18
N TYR A 110 -16.96 3.05 8.16
CA TYR A 110 -15.75 2.21 8.13
C TYR A 110 -14.82 2.59 9.29
N GLU A 111 -14.68 3.89 9.56
CA GLU A 111 -13.98 4.42 10.75
C GLU A 111 -14.68 4.05 12.07
N ILE A 112 -16.01 3.89 12.08
CA ILE A 112 -16.77 3.48 13.27
C ILE A 112 -16.69 1.95 13.48
N TYR A 113 -16.73 1.14 12.43
CA TYR A 113 -16.54 -0.31 12.53
C TYR A 113 -15.13 -0.65 13.01
N LEU A 114 -14.13 0.11 12.53
CA LEU A 114 -12.76 0.17 13.04
C LEU A 114 -12.62 0.86 14.42
N LYS A 115 -13.69 1.32 15.07
CA LYS A 115 -13.67 1.81 16.46
C LYS A 115 -14.46 0.92 17.42
N VAL A 116 -15.40 0.13 16.90
CA VAL A 116 -16.32 -0.69 17.71
C VAL A 116 -15.84 -2.15 17.82
N TYR A 117 -15.20 -2.68 16.78
CA TYR A 117 -14.62 -4.04 16.78
C TYR A 117 -13.10 -4.05 16.88
N ILE A 118 -12.52 -2.87 17.11
CA ILE A 118 -11.11 -2.57 17.28
C ILE A 118 -10.93 -1.94 18.64
#